data_AF-M4VHT7-F1
#
_entry.id   AF-M4VHT7-F1
#
_cell.length_a   1.000
_cell.length_b   1.000
_cell.length_c   1.000
_cell.angle_alpha   90.00
_cell.angle_beta   90.00
_cell.angle_gamma   90.00
#
_symmetry.space_group_name_H-M   'P 1'
#
loop_
_entity.id
_entity.type
_entity.pdbx_description
1 polymer ?
#
loop_
_entity_poly.entity_id
_entity_poly.type
_entity_poly.pdbx_seq_one_letter_code
_entity_poly.pdbx_strand_id
1 'polypeptide(L)'
;MTGDPFPFKTQYALDECPADIQALLNRMNACAHFAGEEAYDADRKVQIDAAMAENQCEKLGCDFQKVFETHEGDIVYTGILFEYARVVYGSDEAVPECAAEIK
;
A
#
# COMPACT_ATOMS: atom_id res chain seq x y z
N MET A 1 22.08 12.45 -1.16
CA MET A 1 21.46 12.58 -2.50
C MET A 1 19.98 12.37 -2.29
N THR A 2 19.21 13.46 -2.26
CA THR A 2 17.76 13.48 -2.02
C THR A 2 17.04 13.17 -3.33
N GLY A 3 16.97 11.89 -3.70
CA GLY A 3 15.99 11.42 -4.67
C GLY A 3 14.66 11.24 -3.96
N ASP A 4 13.57 11.70 -4.56
CA ASP A 4 12.22 11.39 -4.08
C ASP A 4 12.11 9.85 -4.01
N PRO A 5 11.91 9.24 -2.82
CA PRO A 5 11.84 7.79 -2.71
C PRO A 5 10.61 7.20 -3.42
N PHE A 6 9.72 8.05 -3.95
CA PHE A 6 8.45 7.66 -4.56
C PHE A 6 8.35 8.15 -6.03
N PRO A 7 8.93 7.44 -7.00
CA PRO A 7 8.92 7.85 -8.41
C PRO A 7 7.53 7.86 -9.07
N PHE A 8 6.46 7.43 -8.38
CA PHE A 8 5.11 7.30 -8.93
C PHE A 8 4.17 8.49 -8.69
N LYS A 9 4.65 9.59 -8.09
CA LYS A 9 3.81 10.80 -7.88
C LYS A 9 3.27 11.43 -9.17
N THR A 10 3.74 11.04 -10.34
CA THR A 10 3.68 11.89 -11.54
C THR A 10 2.60 11.53 -12.57
N GLN A 11 1.91 10.39 -12.48
CA GLN A 11 0.83 10.07 -13.42
C GLN A 11 -0.60 10.19 -12.86
N TYR A 12 -0.76 10.24 -11.53
CA TYR A 12 -2.08 10.32 -10.88
C TYR A 12 -2.24 11.47 -9.88
N ALA A 13 -1.21 12.31 -9.73
CA ALA A 13 -1.14 13.44 -8.77
C ALA A 13 -1.85 13.09 -7.46
N LEU A 14 -1.17 12.39 -6.54
CA LEU A 14 -1.75 11.95 -5.26
C LEU A 14 -2.62 13.05 -4.62
N ASP A 15 -2.20 14.32 -4.70
CA ASP A 15 -2.88 15.50 -4.16
C ASP A 15 -4.32 15.74 -4.70
N GLU A 16 -4.72 15.12 -5.81
CA GLU A 16 -6.07 15.23 -6.41
C GLU A 16 -7.00 14.05 -6.06
N CYS A 17 -6.47 12.96 -5.51
CA CYS A 17 -7.28 11.81 -5.11
C CYS A 17 -8.07 12.10 -3.81
N PRO A 18 -9.20 11.42 -3.58
CA PRO A 18 -9.81 11.31 -2.27
C PRO A 18 -8.78 10.92 -1.19
N ALA A 19 -8.91 11.50 0.01
CA ALA A 19 -7.91 11.38 1.06
C ALA A 19 -7.70 9.93 1.55
N ASP A 20 -8.75 9.10 1.50
CA ASP A 20 -8.70 7.67 1.81
C ASP A 20 -7.91 6.87 0.77
N ILE A 21 -8.07 7.19 -0.52
CA ILE A 21 -7.26 6.63 -1.60
C ILE A 21 -5.80 7.03 -1.40
N GLN A 22 -5.50 8.31 -1.18
CA GLN A 22 -4.13 8.77 -0.93
C GLN A 22 -3.47 8.04 0.25
N ALA A 23 -4.20 7.92 1.36
CA ALA A 23 -3.70 7.23 2.55
C ALA A 23 -3.40 5.75 2.26
N LEU A 24 -4.27 5.07 1.50
CA LEU A 24 -4.08 3.69 1.12
C LEU A 24 -2.87 3.50 0.20
N LEU A 25 -2.72 4.32 -0.85
CA LEU A 25 -1.60 4.22 -1.79
C LEU A 25 -0.24 4.45 -1.09
N ASN A 26 -0.19 5.40 -0.15
CA ASN A 26 1.00 5.63 0.67
C ASN A 26 1.34 4.42 1.55
N ARG A 27 0.35 3.78 2.15
CA ARG A 27 0.54 2.56 2.94
C ARG A 27 0.97 1.37 2.09
N MET A 28 0.41 1.20 0.90
CA MET A 28 0.83 0.15 -0.04
C MET A 28 2.33 0.26 -0.36
N ASN A 29 2.84 1.46 -0.65
CA ASN A 29 4.28 1.68 -0.84
C ASN A 29 5.10 1.29 0.39
N ALA A 30 4.71 1.78 1.56
CA ALA A 30 5.44 1.52 2.79
C ALA A 30 5.51 0.02 3.07
N CYS A 31 4.38 -0.68 2.98
CA CYS A 31 4.32 -2.12 3.18
C CYS A 31 5.12 -2.90 2.14
N ALA A 32 5.05 -2.53 0.87
CA ALA A 32 5.84 -3.18 -0.18
C ALA A 32 7.35 -2.95 -0.01
N HIS A 33 7.75 -1.75 0.42
CA HIS A 33 9.15 -1.43 0.71
C HIS A 33 9.73 -2.38 1.75
N PHE A 34 9.05 -2.53 2.90
CA PHE A 34 9.54 -3.35 4.01
C PHE A 34 9.33 -4.86 3.80
N ALA A 35 8.28 -5.30 3.08
CA ALA A 35 8.03 -6.72 2.82
C ALA A 35 9.12 -7.40 1.97
N GLY A 36 9.84 -6.62 1.15
CA GLY A 36 10.97 -7.10 0.36
C GLY A 36 12.32 -7.03 1.06
N GLU A 37 12.38 -6.54 2.31
CA GLU A 37 13.64 -6.39 3.04
C GLU A 37 13.97 -7.61 3.89
N GLU A 38 15.20 -8.11 3.71
CA GLU A 38 15.79 -9.11 4.60
C GLU A 38 16.59 -8.43 5.71
N ALA A 39 16.31 -8.80 6.96
CA ALA A 39 17.05 -8.29 8.11
C ALA A 39 18.49 -8.86 8.11
N TYR A 40 19.49 -8.00 7.93
CA TYR A 40 20.89 -8.42 8.00
C TYR A 40 21.39 -8.58 9.45
N ASP A 41 20.67 -8.02 10.42
CA ASP A 41 20.90 -8.20 11.86
C ASP A 41 19.59 -8.07 12.67
N ALA A 42 19.68 -8.29 13.98
CA ALA A 42 18.54 -8.26 14.88
C ALA A 42 17.93 -6.84 15.03
N ASP A 43 18.76 -5.79 14.97
CA ASP A 43 18.28 -4.41 15.10
C ASP A 43 17.48 -4.01 13.87
N ARG A 44 17.92 -4.41 12.67
CA ARG A 44 17.17 -4.19 11.43
C ARG A 44 15.85 -4.96 11.44
N LYS A 45 15.84 -6.19 11.98
CA LYS A 45 14.60 -6.94 12.14
C LYS A 45 13.57 -6.17 12.99
N VAL A 46 13.99 -5.60 14.12
CA VAL A 46 13.11 -4.82 15.00
C VAL A 46 12.55 -3.59 14.27
N GLN A 47 13.38 -2.91 13.46
CA GLN A 47 12.93 -1.75 12.67
C GLN A 47 11.91 -2.13 11.60
N ILE A 48 12.16 -3.23 10.86
CA ILE A 48 11.22 -3.73 9.85
C ILE A 48 9.89 -4.13 10.51
N ASP A 49 9.95 -4.91 11.60
CA ASP A 49 8.75 -5.35 12.32
C ASP A 49 7.95 -4.15 12.85
N ALA A 50 8.62 -3.12 13.41
CA ALA A 50 7.99 -1.89 13.86
C ALA A 50 7.33 -1.11 12.71
N ALA A 51 8.04 -0.94 11.59
CA ALA A 51 7.50 -0.22 10.44
C ALA A 51 6.29 -0.95 9.81
N MET A 52 6.33 -2.28 9.75
CA MET A 52 5.19 -3.09 9.28
C MET A 52 3.97 -2.94 10.20
N ALA A 53 4.18 -2.88 11.52
CA ALA A 53 3.12 -2.66 12.50
C ALA A 53 2.57 -1.22 12.45
N GLU A 54 3.44 -0.21 12.39
CA GLU A 54 3.07 1.22 12.32
C GLU A 54 2.24 1.54 11.07
N ASN A 55 2.57 0.92 9.93
CA ASN A 55 1.80 1.06 8.69
C ASN A 55 0.58 0.14 8.61
N GLN A 56 0.36 -0.69 9.63
CA GLN A 56 -0.75 -1.64 9.72
C GLN A 56 -0.81 -2.55 8.47
N CYS A 57 0.33 -3.09 8.05
CA CYS A 57 0.43 -3.85 6.81
C CYS A 57 -0.39 -5.15 6.83
N GLU A 58 -0.66 -5.70 8.01
CA GLU A 58 -1.56 -6.84 8.19
C GLU A 58 -3.02 -6.53 7.78
N LYS A 59 -3.45 -5.25 7.87
CA LYS A 59 -4.82 -4.82 7.54
C LYS A 59 -4.95 -4.29 6.12
N LEU A 60 -3.85 -4.24 5.37
CA LEU A 60 -3.80 -3.57 4.07
C LEU A 60 -4.83 -4.13 3.09
N GLY A 61 -5.03 -5.45 3.07
CA GLY A 61 -6.03 -6.11 2.23
C GLY A 61 -7.46 -5.69 2.53
N CYS A 62 -7.83 -5.68 3.81
CA CYS A 62 -9.17 -5.27 4.24
C CYS A 62 -9.42 -3.78 3.97
N ASP A 63 -8.40 -2.95 4.18
CA ASP A 63 -8.50 -1.52 3.89
C ASP A 63 -8.59 -1.24 2.39
N PHE A 64 -7.85 -2.01 1.56
CA PHE A 64 -7.97 -1.94 0.11
C PHE A 64 -9.38 -2.26 -0.35
N GLN A 65 -9.93 -3.39 0.11
CA GLN A 65 -11.30 -3.79 -0.23
C GLN A 65 -12.31 -2.72 0.18
N LYS A 66 -12.19 -2.20 1.39
CA LYS A 66 -13.11 -1.17 1.91
C LYS A 66 -13.06 0.13 1.09
N VAL A 67 -11.87 0.60 0.72
CA VAL A 67 -11.73 1.81 -0.10
C VAL A 67 -12.26 1.54 -1.52
N PHE A 68 -11.98 0.38 -2.09
CA PHE A 68 -12.55 -0.02 -3.38
C PHE A 68 -14.09 0.01 -3.36
N GLU A 69 -14.72 -0.61 -2.35
CA GLU A 69 -16.18 -0.61 -2.18
C GLU A 69 -16.75 0.81 -1.97
N THR A 70 -16.02 1.68 -1.27
CA THR A 70 -16.42 3.08 -1.03
C THR A 70 -16.52 3.88 -2.34
N HIS A 71 -15.64 3.59 -3.31
CA HIS A 71 -15.58 4.27 -4.61
C HIS A 71 -16.13 3.40 -5.74
N GLU A 72 -16.92 2.37 -5.44
CA GLU A 72 -17.49 1.47 -6.44
C GLU A 72 -18.32 2.26 -7.46
N GLY A 73 -18.08 1.98 -8.75
CA GLY A 73 -18.73 2.68 -9.86
C GLY A 73 -17.99 3.92 -10.35
N ASP A 74 -16.99 4.43 -9.62
CA ASP A 74 -16.04 5.41 -10.14
C ASP A 74 -14.85 4.69 -10.78
N ILE A 75 -14.86 4.62 -12.11
CA ILE A 75 -13.81 3.92 -12.88
C ILE A 75 -12.43 4.57 -12.75
N VAL A 76 -12.37 5.89 -12.46
CA VAL A 76 -11.09 6.59 -12.32
C VAL A 76 -10.43 6.14 -11.02
N TYR A 77 -11.17 6.20 -9.91
CA TYR A 77 -10.63 5.86 -8.61
C TYR A 77 -10.36 4.37 -8.43
N THR A 78 -11.29 3.52 -8.87
CA THR A 78 -11.08 2.07 -8.84
C THR A 78 -9.95 1.64 -9.77
N GLY A 79 -9.83 2.25 -10.95
CA GLY A 79 -8.72 2.02 -11.87
C GLY A 79 -7.36 2.41 -11.28
N ILE A 80 -7.28 3.55 -10.57
CA ILE A 80 -6.06 3.98 -9.88
C ILE A 80 -5.63 2.95 -8.83
N LEU A 81 -6.56 2.44 -8.01
CA LEU A 81 -6.24 1.46 -6.96
C LEU A 81 -5.59 0.19 -7.55
N PHE A 82 -6.17 -0.36 -8.62
CA PHE A 82 -5.65 -1.58 -9.24
C PHE A 82 -4.35 -1.35 -10.01
N GLU A 83 -4.23 -0.27 -10.77
CA GLU A 83 -2.98 0.02 -11.49
C GLU A 83 -1.84 0.28 -10.50
N TYR A 84 -2.12 0.98 -9.39
CA TYR A 84 -1.14 1.20 -8.36
C TYR A 84 -0.71 -0.10 -7.67
N ALA A 85 -1.67 -0.98 -7.35
CA ALA A 85 -1.40 -2.32 -6.81
C ALA A 85 -0.48 -3.11 -7.75
N ARG A 86 -0.81 -3.16 -9.04
CA ARG A 86 -0.01 -3.81 -10.07
C ARG A 86 1.41 -3.24 -10.14
N VAL A 87 1.57 -1.93 -10.07
CA VAL A 87 2.88 -1.27 -10.10
C VAL A 87 3.73 -1.63 -8.88
N VAL A 88 3.13 -1.58 -7.68
CA VAL A 88 3.85 -1.74 -6.42
C VAL A 88 4.15 -3.22 -6.13
N TYR A 89 3.20 -4.12 -6.41
CA TYR A 89 3.29 -5.53 -6.06
C TYR A 89 3.51 -6.47 -7.26
N GLY A 90 3.49 -5.94 -8.48
CA GLY A 90 3.64 -6.71 -9.73
C GLY A 90 2.33 -7.28 -10.29
N SER A 91 1.28 -7.40 -9.46
CA SER A 91 -0.10 -7.68 -9.87
C SER A 91 -1.10 -7.08 -8.87
N ASP A 92 -2.35 -6.96 -9.31
CA ASP A 92 -3.49 -6.59 -8.45
C ASP A 92 -3.85 -7.70 -7.45
N GLU A 93 -3.64 -8.96 -7.82
CA GLU A 93 -3.80 -10.13 -6.93
C GLU A 93 -2.73 -10.22 -5.82
N ALA A 94 -1.65 -9.44 -5.92
CA ALA A 94 -0.54 -9.48 -4.96
C ALA A 94 -0.75 -8.54 -3.75
N VAL A 95 -1.82 -7.74 -3.74
CA VAL A 95 -2.26 -7.09 -2.50
C VAL A 95 -2.68 -8.19 -1.53
N PRO A 96 -2.22 -8.17 -0.26
CA PRO A 96 -2.65 -9.17 0.71
C PRO A 96 -4.17 -9.27 0.73
N GLU A 97 -4.72 -10.49 0.70
CA GLU A 97 -6.17 -10.64 0.85
C GLU A 97 -6.61 -10.11 2.22
N CYS A 98 -7.86 -9.66 2.31
CA CYS A 98 -8.44 -9.39 3.62
C CYS A 98 -8.56 -10.70 4.41
N ALA A 99 -7.55 -11.00 5.21
CA ALA A 99 -7.64 -12.05 6.20
C ALA A 99 -8.64 -11.55 7.26
N ALA A 100 -9.92 -11.93 7.09
CA ALA A 100 -10.94 -11.73 8.12
C ALA A 100 -10.34 -12.19 9.46
N GLU A 101 -10.37 -11.30 10.46
CA GLU A 101 -9.83 -11.56 11.80
C GLU A 101 -10.11 -13.01 12.21
N ILE A 102 -9.05 -13.79 12.43
CA ILE A 102 -9.19 -15.06 13.14
C ILE A 102 -9.71 -14.66 14.53
N LYS A 103 -11.01 -14.92 14.75
CA LYS A 103 -11.70 -14.73 16.02
C LYS A 103 -11.00 -15.46 17.17
#